data_AF-A0A345WP32-F1
#
_entry.id   AF-A0A345WP32-F1
#
_cell.length_a   1.000
_cell.length_b   1.000
_cell.length_c   1.000
_cell.angle_alpha   90.00
_cell.angle_beta   90.00
_cell.angle_gamma   90.00
#
_symmetry.space_group_name_H-M   'P 1'
#
loop_
_entity.id
_entity.type
_entity.pdbx_description
1 polymer ?
#
loop_
_entity_poly.entity_id
_entity_poly.type
_entity_poly.pdbx_seq_one_letter_code
_entity_poly.pdbx_strand_id
1 'polypeptide(L)'
;MTDPRDAFRRRLLHDEEAQDRLDRTVDPDVFAADAVAQARDWGIALSRAALSATPPPLRCAMQPGPHWHPARVTGAGEDAEIAWARFGADGLRHSFFADSAAAARARPLNRLLRPVTRLADLPPPDGAADPAGFVFHMSRCGSTLIAQMLGAVPGVAVLSEPDPFDAALRLVLAAPDRAEHARIATLRTMLALLSPPGRRIVVKLDSWHILAFPLLRAAFPDVPWVYLFRDPADVIVSHRRRPGMQTVPDLMPPALRPAEPIPIAIEARAAAVLAAFHDAAVAALAEGRGLAIAYTALPDAVAARIAPHFGLALNDGDRAALAATARRDAKYPDRVFLDDSGGKRAESDAAVRAAAERLAGQHARLLATAAPARG
;
A
#
# COMPACT_ATOMS: atom_id res chain seq x y z
N MET A 1 -31.36 27.02 -13.57
CA MET A 1 -30.03 27.26 -14.17
C MET A 1 -29.04 26.32 -13.51
N THR A 2 -28.32 25.51 -14.28
CA THR A 2 -27.24 24.66 -13.76
C THR A 2 -26.13 25.54 -13.19
N ASP A 3 -25.63 25.25 -11.97
CA ASP A 3 -24.45 25.94 -11.41
C ASP A 3 -23.30 25.88 -12.43
N PRO A 4 -22.76 27.03 -12.89
CA PRO A 4 -21.67 27.07 -13.86
C PRO A 4 -20.47 26.22 -13.45
N ARG A 5 -20.18 26.11 -12.14
CA ARG A 5 -19.11 25.25 -11.64
C ARG A 5 -19.42 23.78 -11.86
N ASP A 6 -20.64 23.34 -11.60
CA ASP A 6 -21.03 21.96 -11.82
C ASP A 6 -21.10 21.61 -13.32
N ALA A 7 -21.57 22.53 -14.16
CA ALA A 7 -21.50 22.38 -15.61
C ALA A 7 -20.06 22.22 -16.11
N PHE A 8 -19.14 23.06 -15.62
CA PHE A 8 -17.71 22.97 -15.93
C PHE A 8 -17.12 21.64 -15.47
N ARG A 9 -17.38 21.22 -14.23
CA ARG A 9 -16.85 19.96 -13.66
C ARG A 9 -17.29 18.73 -14.45
N ARG A 10 -18.58 18.65 -14.81
CA ARG A 10 -19.11 17.52 -15.59
C ARG A 10 -18.50 17.47 -16.98
N ARG A 11 -18.37 18.61 -17.66
CA ARG A 11 -17.72 18.66 -18.98
C ARG A 11 -16.23 18.29 -18.88
N LEU A 12 -15.53 18.88 -17.91
CA LEU A 12 -14.10 18.63 -17.69
C LEU A 12 -13.80 17.16 -17.41
N LEU A 13 -14.66 16.47 -16.64
CA LEU A 13 -14.47 15.04 -16.35
C LEU A 13 -14.46 14.15 -17.61
N HIS A 14 -15.09 14.58 -18.70
CA HIS A 14 -15.14 13.84 -19.96
C HIS A 14 -14.21 14.40 -21.05
N ASP A 15 -13.43 15.44 -20.75
CA ASP A 15 -12.46 16.04 -21.68
C ASP A 15 -11.03 15.75 -21.18
N GLU A 16 -10.44 14.67 -21.69
CA GLU A 16 -9.12 14.19 -21.25
C GLU A 16 -8.01 15.19 -21.58
N GLU A 17 -8.09 15.87 -22.73
CA GLU A 17 -7.10 16.87 -23.14
C GLU A 17 -7.12 18.09 -22.20
N ALA A 18 -8.31 18.56 -21.82
CA ALA A 18 -8.46 19.63 -20.84
C ALA A 18 -7.98 19.19 -19.45
N GLN A 19 -8.25 17.95 -19.04
CA GLN A 19 -7.70 17.41 -17.79
C GLN A 19 -6.17 17.40 -17.84
N ASP A 20 -5.56 16.91 -18.91
CA ASP A 20 -4.10 16.83 -19.05
C ASP A 20 -3.45 18.22 -19.03
N ARG A 21 -4.07 19.22 -19.68
CA ARG A 21 -3.59 20.60 -19.62
C ARG A 21 -3.67 21.16 -18.20
N LEU A 22 -4.82 21.02 -17.54
CA LEU A 22 -5.04 21.59 -16.20
C LEU A 22 -4.30 20.83 -15.09
N ASP A 23 -4.03 19.54 -15.26
CA ASP A 23 -3.26 18.75 -14.30
C ASP A 23 -1.76 19.10 -14.32
N ARG A 24 -1.24 19.80 -15.34
CA ARG A 24 0.19 20.18 -15.39
C ARG A 24 0.57 21.22 -14.33
N THR A 25 -0.39 22.02 -13.86
CA THR A 25 -0.14 23.06 -12.87
C THR A 25 -0.58 22.62 -11.47
N VAL A 26 0.36 22.71 -10.52
CA VAL A 26 0.09 22.46 -9.09
C VAL A 26 -0.19 23.76 -8.32
N ASP A 27 0.11 24.91 -8.94
CA ASP A 27 -0.14 26.22 -8.36
C ASP A 27 -1.65 26.54 -8.44
N PRO A 28 -2.33 26.79 -7.31
CA PRO A 28 -3.77 27.04 -7.31
C PRO A 28 -4.22 28.28 -8.10
N ASP A 29 -3.41 29.34 -8.16
CA ASP A 29 -3.78 30.59 -8.83
C ASP A 29 -3.60 30.46 -10.35
N VAL A 30 -2.54 29.79 -10.79
CA VAL A 30 -2.34 29.43 -12.21
C VAL A 30 -3.46 28.49 -12.65
N PHE A 31 -3.74 27.44 -11.86
CA PHE A 31 -4.87 26.53 -12.14
C PHE A 31 -6.19 27.28 -12.28
N ALA A 32 -6.47 28.21 -11.38
CA ALA A 32 -7.72 28.98 -11.42
C ALA A 32 -7.81 29.88 -12.66
N ALA A 33 -6.68 30.45 -13.11
CA ALA A 33 -6.62 31.21 -14.36
C ALA A 33 -6.95 30.33 -15.57
N ASP A 34 -6.28 29.18 -15.67
CA ASP A 34 -6.40 28.25 -16.79
C ASP A 34 -7.78 27.61 -16.84
N ALA A 35 -8.34 27.23 -15.69
CA ALA A 35 -9.70 26.68 -15.62
C ALA A 35 -10.77 27.70 -16.03
N VAL A 36 -10.61 28.98 -15.67
CA VAL A 36 -11.51 30.06 -16.12
C VAL A 36 -11.37 30.31 -17.63
N ALA A 37 -10.16 30.28 -18.17
CA ALA A 37 -9.94 30.37 -19.61
C ALA A 37 -10.61 29.19 -20.34
N GLN A 38 -10.39 27.96 -19.86
CA GLN A 38 -11.01 26.76 -20.42
C GLN A 38 -12.55 26.82 -20.35
N ALA A 39 -13.11 27.32 -19.25
CA ALA A 39 -14.55 27.49 -19.10
C ALA A 39 -15.12 28.50 -20.11
N ARG A 40 -14.38 29.60 -20.38
CA ARG A 40 -14.76 30.60 -21.39
C ARG A 40 -14.82 30.00 -22.79
N ASP A 41 -13.83 29.20 -23.17
CA ASP A 41 -13.81 28.49 -24.46
C ASP A 41 -14.99 27.54 -24.62
N TRP A 42 -15.52 27.05 -23.49
CA TRP A 42 -16.71 26.21 -23.43
C TRP A 42 -18.03 26.97 -23.29
N GLY A 43 -18.01 28.31 -23.26
CA GLY A 43 -19.18 29.15 -23.05
C GLY A 43 -19.76 29.10 -21.63
N ILE A 44 -18.95 28.71 -20.64
CA ILE A 44 -19.36 28.56 -19.24
C ILE A 44 -18.87 29.77 -18.43
N ALA A 45 -19.79 30.50 -17.80
CA ALA A 45 -19.48 31.65 -16.96
C ALA A 45 -18.94 31.22 -15.58
N LEU A 46 -17.68 30.78 -15.53
CA LEU A 46 -16.98 30.36 -14.32
C LEU A 46 -16.15 31.50 -13.73
N SER A 47 -16.28 31.76 -12.43
CA SER A 47 -15.45 32.73 -11.71
C SER A 47 -14.35 32.04 -10.90
N ARG A 48 -13.24 32.74 -10.62
CA ARG A 48 -12.18 32.23 -9.73
C ARG A 48 -12.71 31.91 -8.33
N ALA A 49 -13.64 32.73 -7.80
CA ALA A 49 -14.24 32.52 -6.49
C ALA A 49 -15.02 31.19 -6.42
N ALA A 50 -15.58 30.71 -7.53
CA ALA A 50 -16.25 29.41 -7.56
C ALA A 50 -15.27 28.23 -7.40
N LEU A 51 -14.00 28.41 -7.75
CA LEU A 51 -12.96 27.39 -7.70
C LEU A 51 -12.30 27.23 -6.31
N SER A 52 -12.43 28.22 -5.42
CA SER A 52 -11.80 28.18 -4.09
C SER A 52 -12.56 27.31 -3.07
N ALA A 53 -13.88 27.21 -3.22
CA ALA A 53 -14.72 26.37 -2.37
C ALA A 53 -14.64 24.90 -2.76
N THR A 54 -14.52 24.00 -1.77
CA THR A 54 -14.51 22.55 -2.03
C THR A 54 -15.92 22.10 -2.42
N PRO A 55 -16.14 21.61 -3.65
CA PRO A 55 -17.46 21.16 -4.09
C PRO A 55 -17.80 19.78 -3.51
N PRO A 56 -19.08 19.33 -3.51
CA PRO A 56 -19.42 17.96 -3.18
C PRO A 56 -18.80 16.95 -4.18
N PRO A 57 -18.63 15.66 -3.81
CA PRO A 57 -18.12 14.65 -4.75
C PRO A 57 -18.96 14.54 -6.02
N LEU A 58 -18.31 14.25 -7.15
CA LEU A 58 -18.99 14.00 -8.42
C LEU A 58 -19.19 12.49 -8.59
N ARG A 59 -20.44 12.04 -8.60
CA ARG A 59 -20.75 10.61 -8.72
C ARG A 59 -20.61 10.12 -10.16
N CYS A 60 -19.83 9.07 -10.34
CA CYS A 60 -19.59 8.42 -11.62
C CYS A 60 -20.15 6.99 -11.57
N ALA A 61 -20.67 6.50 -12.70
CA ALA A 61 -21.12 5.11 -12.82
C ALA A 61 -19.95 4.12 -12.99
N MET A 62 -18.79 4.61 -13.44
CA MET A 62 -17.59 3.80 -13.72
C MET A 62 -16.32 4.59 -13.35
N GLN A 63 -15.16 3.98 -13.58
CA GLN A 63 -13.87 4.67 -13.46
C GLN A 63 -13.87 5.92 -14.35
N PRO A 64 -13.45 7.11 -13.85
CA PRO A 64 -13.57 8.35 -14.61
C PRO A 64 -12.70 8.42 -15.88
N GLY A 65 -11.63 7.63 -15.95
CA GLY A 65 -10.72 7.55 -17.10
C GLY A 65 -9.44 6.78 -16.75
N PRO A 66 -8.56 6.50 -17.73
CA PRO A 66 -7.39 5.63 -17.55
C PRO A 66 -6.34 6.21 -16.60
N HIS A 67 -6.29 7.54 -16.43
CA HIS A 67 -5.36 8.23 -15.54
C HIS A 67 -5.89 8.46 -14.12
N TRP A 68 -7.12 8.00 -13.83
CA TRP A 68 -7.74 8.07 -12.52
C TRP A 68 -7.51 6.77 -11.76
N HIS A 69 -6.85 6.85 -10.62
CA HIS A 69 -6.60 5.69 -9.76
C HIS A 69 -7.35 5.82 -8.43
N PRO A 70 -7.71 4.70 -7.78
CA PRO A 70 -8.27 4.72 -6.44
C PRO A 70 -7.32 5.44 -5.49
N ALA A 71 -7.78 6.51 -4.84
CA ALA A 71 -6.99 7.24 -3.85
C ALA A 71 -7.45 6.93 -2.42
N ARG A 72 -8.72 6.56 -2.25
CA ARG A 72 -9.31 6.18 -0.97
C ARG A 72 -10.58 5.35 -1.20
N VAL A 73 -10.87 4.43 -0.29
CA VAL A 73 -12.19 3.80 -0.18
C VAL A 73 -12.85 4.27 1.13
N THR A 74 -14.13 4.62 1.08
CA THR A 74 -14.91 5.07 2.24
C THR A 74 -16.25 4.35 2.29
N GLY A 75 -16.87 4.28 3.47
CA GLY A 75 -18.14 3.56 3.65
C GLY A 75 -17.93 2.10 4.03
N ALA A 76 -19.03 1.35 4.02
CA ALA A 76 -19.07 -0.07 4.41
C ALA A 76 -20.09 -0.83 3.54
N GLY A 77 -19.93 -2.14 3.43
CA GLY A 77 -20.85 -2.99 2.67
C GLY A 77 -20.98 -2.57 1.21
N GLU A 78 -22.23 -2.55 0.71
CA GLU A 78 -22.55 -2.19 -0.68
C GLU A 78 -22.45 -0.68 -0.94
N ASP A 79 -22.48 0.15 0.11
CA ASP A 79 -22.33 1.60 0.03
C ASP A 79 -20.87 2.05 0.00
N ALA A 80 -19.92 1.12 -0.07
CA ALA A 80 -18.51 1.46 -0.19
C ALA A 80 -18.23 2.24 -1.48
N GLU A 81 -17.59 3.39 -1.36
CA GLU A 81 -17.26 4.29 -2.46
C GLU A 81 -15.74 4.40 -2.64
N ILE A 82 -15.30 4.33 -3.89
CA ILE A 82 -13.95 4.70 -4.31
C ILE A 82 -13.93 6.19 -4.61
N ALA A 83 -13.05 6.94 -3.94
CA ALA A 83 -12.66 8.27 -4.35
C ALA A 83 -11.42 8.19 -5.24
N TRP A 84 -11.50 8.78 -6.43
CA TRP A 84 -10.41 8.72 -7.41
C TRP A 84 -9.56 9.99 -7.38
N ALA A 85 -8.29 9.84 -7.77
CA ALA A 85 -7.39 10.96 -8.01
C ALA A 85 -6.48 10.69 -9.22
N ARG A 86 -6.10 11.75 -9.91
CA ARG A 86 -4.97 11.76 -10.84
C ARG A 86 -3.68 12.01 -10.06
N PHE A 87 -2.70 11.13 -10.20
CA PHE A 87 -1.42 11.23 -9.48
C PHE A 87 -0.39 12.11 -10.23
N GLY A 88 -0.73 12.61 -11.43
CA GLY A 88 0.14 13.42 -12.27
C GLY A 88 1.46 12.70 -12.63
N ALA A 89 2.46 13.49 -13.04
CA ALA A 89 3.81 12.99 -13.34
C ALA A 89 4.58 12.51 -12.09
N ASP A 90 4.10 12.90 -10.90
CA ASP A 90 4.69 12.48 -9.64
C ASP A 90 4.36 11.03 -9.31
N GLY A 91 3.18 10.53 -9.71
CA GLY A 91 2.85 9.10 -9.57
C GLY A 91 2.95 8.60 -8.12
N LEU A 92 3.56 7.42 -7.94
CA LEU A 92 3.75 6.76 -6.64
C LEU A 92 5.19 6.92 -6.12
N ARG A 93 5.63 8.18 -5.92
CA ARG A 93 7.03 8.51 -5.54
C ARG A 93 7.33 8.37 -4.04
N HIS A 94 6.32 8.40 -3.18
CA HIS A 94 6.55 8.35 -1.73
C HIS A 94 6.71 6.92 -1.21
N SER A 95 7.38 6.77 -0.07
CA SER A 95 7.61 5.46 0.58
C SER A 95 6.32 4.73 0.95
N PHE A 96 5.21 5.46 1.11
CA PHE A 96 3.88 4.92 1.37
C PHE A 96 2.87 5.44 0.34
N PHE A 97 1.90 4.59 0.01
CA PHE A 97 0.82 4.93 -0.90
C PHE A 97 -0.02 6.09 -0.37
N ALA A 98 -0.35 6.07 0.92
CA ALA A 98 -1.17 7.10 1.57
C ALA A 98 -0.60 8.52 1.37
N ASP A 99 0.72 8.67 1.45
CA ASP A 99 1.38 9.96 1.21
C ASP A 99 1.21 10.41 -0.25
N SER A 100 1.39 9.49 -1.21
CA SER A 100 1.21 9.78 -2.64
C SER A 100 -0.24 10.14 -2.96
N ALA A 101 -1.20 9.41 -2.36
CA ALA A 101 -2.61 9.69 -2.49
C ALA A 101 -3.02 11.01 -1.85
N ALA A 102 -2.44 11.38 -0.70
CA ALA A 102 -2.68 12.65 -0.04
C ALA A 102 -2.16 13.82 -0.90
N ALA A 103 -0.92 13.72 -1.41
CA ALA A 103 -0.35 14.72 -2.31
C ALA A 103 -1.18 14.85 -3.60
N ALA A 104 -1.57 13.73 -4.21
CA ALA A 104 -2.43 13.73 -5.39
C ALA A 104 -3.78 14.41 -5.11
N ARG A 105 -4.46 14.04 -4.02
CA ARG A 105 -5.76 14.62 -3.66
C ARG A 105 -5.70 16.11 -3.32
N ALA A 106 -4.54 16.63 -2.93
CA ALA A 106 -4.35 18.06 -2.67
C ALA A 106 -4.23 18.90 -3.96
N ARG A 107 -3.97 18.28 -5.12
CA ARG A 107 -3.84 18.97 -6.41
C ARG A 107 -5.14 19.69 -6.79
N PRO A 108 -5.08 20.90 -7.38
CA PRO A 108 -6.28 21.69 -7.70
C PRO A 108 -7.32 20.95 -8.55
N LEU A 109 -6.89 20.22 -9.59
CA LEU A 109 -7.79 19.44 -10.45
C LEU A 109 -8.58 18.39 -9.66
N ASN A 110 -7.89 17.63 -8.79
CA ASN A 110 -8.52 16.59 -7.97
C ASN A 110 -9.47 17.19 -6.93
N ARG A 111 -9.10 18.33 -6.33
CA ARG A 111 -9.97 19.08 -5.40
C ARG A 111 -11.22 19.62 -6.07
N LEU A 112 -11.15 19.97 -7.35
CA LEU A 112 -12.28 20.45 -8.14
C LEU A 112 -13.21 19.32 -8.58
N LEU A 113 -12.66 18.24 -9.14
CA LEU A 113 -13.50 17.17 -9.72
C LEU A 113 -14.08 16.25 -8.64
N ARG A 114 -13.25 15.77 -7.71
CA ARG A 114 -13.62 14.82 -6.64
C ARG A 114 -14.52 13.66 -7.11
N PRO A 115 -14.16 12.94 -8.18
CA PRO A 115 -15.01 11.87 -8.67
C PRO A 115 -15.06 10.71 -7.67
N VAL A 116 -16.24 10.11 -7.52
CA VAL A 116 -16.49 8.93 -6.68
C VAL A 116 -17.34 7.91 -7.44
N THR A 117 -17.07 6.63 -7.23
CA THR A 117 -17.83 5.51 -7.80
C THR A 117 -18.13 4.51 -6.68
N ARG A 118 -19.31 3.88 -6.69
CA ARG A 118 -19.54 2.77 -5.75
C ARG A 118 -18.68 1.57 -6.17
N LEU A 119 -18.04 0.93 -5.21
CA LEU A 119 -17.22 -0.24 -5.47
C LEU A 119 -18.04 -1.40 -6.06
N ALA A 120 -19.29 -1.54 -5.61
CA ALA A 120 -20.21 -2.57 -6.11
C ALA A 120 -20.61 -2.38 -7.59
N ASP A 121 -20.54 -1.15 -8.11
CA ASP A 121 -20.92 -0.84 -9.49
C ASP A 121 -19.76 -1.09 -10.48
N LEU A 122 -18.55 -1.32 -10.00
CA LEU A 122 -17.38 -1.52 -10.85
C LEU A 122 -17.32 -2.95 -11.37
N PRO A 123 -17.25 -3.14 -12.70
CA PRO A 123 -17.08 -4.47 -13.25
C PRO A 123 -15.73 -5.06 -12.81
N PRO A 124 -15.62 -6.39 -12.69
CA PRO A 124 -14.32 -7.01 -12.58
C PRO A 124 -13.49 -6.67 -13.82
N PRO A 125 -12.22 -6.29 -13.68
CA PRO A 125 -11.39 -5.91 -14.81
C PRO A 125 -11.03 -7.14 -15.62
N ASP A 126 -11.28 -7.08 -16.92
CA ASP A 126 -10.88 -8.12 -17.87
C ASP A 126 -9.35 -8.18 -17.98
N GLY A 127 -8.79 -9.39 -17.89
CA GLY A 127 -7.38 -9.63 -18.20
C GLY A 127 -6.37 -8.91 -17.29
N ALA A 128 -6.76 -8.51 -16.07
CA ALA A 128 -5.85 -7.87 -15.14
C ALA A 128 -4.65 -8.78 -14.81
N ALA A 129 -3.44 -8.29 -15.07
CA ALA A 129 -2.21 -9.00 -14.78
C ALA A 129 -2.03 -9.17 -13.27
N ASP A 130 -1.61 -10.35 -12.86
CA ASP A 130 -1.21 -10.61 -11.49
C ASP A 130 0.05 -9.79 -11.13
N PRO A 131 0.21 -9.36 -9.87
CA PRO A 131 1.41 -8.68 -9.43
C PRO A 131 2.63 -9.61 -9.56
N ALA A 132 3.80 -9.01 -9.80
CA ALA A 132 5.08 -9.69 -9.80
C ALA A 132 5.41 -10.34 -8.44
N GLY A 133 4.89 -9.79 -7.34
CA GLY A 133 5.01 -10.42 -6.04
C GLY A 133 4.40 -9.65 -4.88
N PHE A 134 4.18 -10.35 -3.77
CA PHE A 134 3.75 -9.78 -2.49
C PHE A 134 4.89 -9.71 -1.48
N VAL A 135 5.03 -8.56 -0.80
CA VAL A 135 5.92 -8.39 0.35
C VAL A 135 5.09 -8.35 1.62
N PHE A 136 4.94 -9.50 2.27
CA PHE A 136 4.44 -9.60 3.64
C PHE A 136 5.56 -9.32 4.63
N HIS A 137 5.22 -8.90 5.84
CA HIS A 137 6.22 -8.58 6.84
C HIS A 137 5.67 -8.55 8.27
N MET A 138 6.54 -8.79 9.24
CA MET A 138 6.17 -8.72 10.68
C MET A 138 5.97 -7.29 11.22
N SER A 139 6.28 -6.25 10.42
CA SER A 139 6.43 -4.85 10.83
C SER A 139 7.79 -4.49 11.43
N ARG A 140 8.21 -3.23 11.24
CA ARG A 140 9.49 -2.66 11.71
C ARG A 140 10.74 -3.49 11.38
N CYS A 141 10.68 -4.29 10.32
CA CYS A 141 11.72 -5.24 9.91
C CYS A 141 12.39 -4.88 8.58
N GLY A 142 12.26 -3.64 8.10
CA GLY A 142 12.91 -3.18 6.85
C GLY A 142 12.06 -3.33 5.58
N SER A 143 10.75 -3.57 5.68
CA SER A 143 9.89 -3.76 4.50
C SER A 143 9.80 -2.51 3.61
N THR A 144 9.88 -1.31 4.20
CA THR A 144 10.00 -0.05 3.45
C THR A 144 11.27 0.02 2.60
N LEU A 145 12.40 -0.51 3.09
CA LEU A 145 13.65 -0.56 2.33
C LEU A 145 13.48 -1.45 1.09
N ILE A 146 12.87 -2.63 1.24
CA ILE A 146 12.56 -3.51 0.09
C ILE A 146 11.70 -2.77 -0.93
N ALA A 147 10.63 -2.10 -0.49
CA ALA A 147 9.75 -1.37 -1.40
C ALA A 147 10.47 -0.26 -2.16
N GLN A 148 11.31 0.52 -1.51
CA GLN A 148 12.08 1.57 -2.17
C GLN A 148 13.11 1.01 -3.14
N MET A 149 13.84 -0.03 -2.73
CA MET A 149 14.82 -0.68 -3.60
C MET A 149 14.13 -1.21 -4.86
N LEU A 150 13.06 -2.02 -4.73
CA LEU A 150 12.32 -2.53 -5.89
C LEU A 150 11.69 -1.41 -6.73
N GLY A 151 11.26 -0.31 -6.11
CA GLY A 151 10.72 0.87 -6.81
C GLY A 151 11.77 1.67 -7.58
N ALA A 152 13.05 1.49 -7.30
CA ALA A 152 14.15 2.09 -8.06
C ALA A 152 14.42 1.36 -9.39
N VAL A 153 13.87 0.16 -9.59
CA VAL A 153 14.02 -0.60 -10.83
C VAL A 153 13.10 0.00 -11.92
N PRO A 154 13.64 0.42 -13.08
CA PRO A 154 12.83 0.89 -14.20
C PRO A 154 11.75 -0.14 -14.59
N GLY A 155 10.52 0.35 -14.83
CA GLY A 155 9.40 -0.51 -15.18
C GLY A 155 8.71 -1.20 -14.01
N VAL A 156 9.21 -1.11 -12.77
CA VAL A 156 8.58 -1.68 -11.57
C VAL A 156 7.83 -0.60 -10.80
N ALA A 157 6.55 -0.82 -10.48
CA ALA A 157 5.80 0.02 -9.55
C ALA A 157 5.55 -0.73 -8.25
N VAL A 158 5.90 -0.12 -7.12
CA VAL A 158 5.65 -0.71 -5.81
C VAL A 158 4.47 -0.02 -5.14
N LEU A 159 3.39 -0.77 -4.93
CA LEU A 159 2.26 -0.33 -4.13
C LEU A 159 2.59 -0.60 -2.66
N SER A 160 2.96 0.45 -1.93
CA SER A 160 3.44 0.35 -0.54
C SER A 160 2.32 0.64 0.45
N GLU A 161 1.76 -0.41 1.06
CA GLU A 161 0.61 -0.37 1.97
C GLU A 161 -0.56 0.44 1.35
N PRO A 162 -1.12 0.00 0.21
CA PRO A 162 -2.17 0.75 -0.46
C PRO A 162 -3.49 0.72 0.33
N ASP A 163 -3.84 1.84 0.99
CA ASP A 163 -5.09 2.00 1.75
C ASP A 163 -6.35 1.50 1.00
N PRO A 164 -6.53 1.74 -0.32
CA PRO A 164 -7.70 1.22 -1.04
C PRO A 164 -7.76 -0.31 -1.06
N PHE A 165 -6.62 -0.99 -1.12
CA PHE A 165 -6.55 -2.45 -1.07
C PHE A 165 -6.82 -2.98 0.34
N ASP A 166 -6.28 -2.34 1.39
CA ASP A 166 -6.61 -2.68 2.78
C ASP A 166 -8.11 -2.51 3.04
N ALA A 167 -8.71 -1.42 2.57
CA ALA A 167 -10.14 -1.19 2.70
C ALA A 167 -10.97 -2.26 1.95
N ALA A 168 -10.58 -2.65 0.74
CA ALA A 168 -11.23 -3.74 0.01
C ALA A 168 -11.13 -5.07 0.79
N LEU A 169 -9.96 -5.37 1.36
CA LEU A 169 -9.77 -6.54 2.20
C LEU A 169 -10.67 -6.50 3.45
N ARG A 170 -10.76 -5.36 4.13
CA ARG A 170 -11.65 -5.18 5.28
C ARG A 170 -13.12 -5.41 4.92
N LEU A 171 -13.57 -4.89 3.77
CA LEU A 171 -14.94 -5.07 3.30
C LEU A 171 -15.28 -6.55 3.07
N VAL A 172 -14.40 -7.30 2.42
CA VAL A 172 -14.66 -8.72 2.14
C VAL A 172 -14.56 -9.59 3.40
N LEU A 173 -13.70 -9.23 4.36
CA LEU A 173 -13.60 -9.92 5.64
C LEU A 173 -14.80 -9.64 6.56
N ALA A 174 -15.41 -8.45 6.45
CA ALA A 174 -16.61 -8.09 7.19
C ALA A 174 -17.90 -8.74 6.62
N ALA A 175 -17.82 -9.36 5.45
CA ALA A 175 -18.93 -10.05 4.79
C ALA A 175 -18.60 -11.54 4.56
N PRO A 176 -18.46 -12.36 5.62
CA PRO A 176 -18.05 -13.75 5.51
C PRO A 176 -19.05 -14.62 4.73
N ASP A 177 -20.34 -14.26 4.77
CA ASP A 177 -21.43 -14.96 4.08
C ASP A 177 -21.46 -14.70 2.57
N ARG A 178 -20.69 -13.70 2.10
CA ARG A 178 -20.60 -13.40 0.67
C ARG A 178 -19.78 -14.49 -0.02
N ALA A 179 -20.28 -14.94 -1.18
CA ALA A 179 -19.63 -16.01 -1.95
C ALA A 179 -18.14 -15.71 -2.18
N GLU A 180 -17.30 -16.73 -2.01
CA GLU A 180 -15.84 -16.58 -2.04
C GLU A 180 -15.34 -15.98 -3.36
N HIS A 181 -15.90 -16.40 -4.50
CA HIS A 181 -15.58 -15.83 -5.80
C HIS A 181 -15.81 -14.31 -5.88
N ALA A 182 -16.82 -13.78 -5.17
CA ALA A 182 -17.14 -12.36 -5.17
C ALA A 182 -16.15 -11.56 -4.29
N ARG A 183 -15.70 -12.17 -3.19
CA ARG A 183 -14.63 -11.62 -2.35
C ARG A 183 -13.31 -11.57 -3.12
N ILE A 184 -12.96 -12.66 -3.80
CA ILE A 184 -11.79 -12.74 -4.70
C ILE A 184 -11.89 -11.67 -5.80
N ALA A 185 -13.02 -11.58 -6.49
CA ALA A 185 -13.23 -10.59 -7.54
C ALA A 185 -13.02 -9.17 -7.02
N THR A 186 -13.54 -8.83 -5.83
CA THR A 186 -13.35 -7.51 -5.21
C THR A 186 -11.86 -7.19 -5.00
N LEU A 187 -11.07 -8.14 -4.50
CA LEU A 187 -9.63 -7.96 -4.27
C LEU A 187 -8.86 -7.79 -5.59
N ARG A 188 -9.16 -8.63 -6.58
CA ARG A 188 -8.55 -8.56 -7.92
C ARG A 188 -8.89 -7.25 -8.63
N THR A 189 -10.15 -6.82 -8.54
CA THR A 189 -10.62 -5.52 -9.07
C THR A 189 -9.84 -4.37 -8.46
N MET A 190 -9.76 -4.31 -7.13
CA MET A 190 -9.07 -3.21 -6.46
C MET A 190 -7.58 -3.15 -6.85
N LEU A 191 -6.89 -4.30 -6.90
CA LEU A 191 -5.48 -4.33 -7.28
C LEU A 191 -5.27 -3.89 -8.73
N ALA A 192 -6.10 -4.36 -9.65
CA ALA A 192 -6.03 -3.97 -11.05
C ALA A 192 -6.21 -2.45 -11.25
N LEU A 193 -7.18 -1.84 -10.55
CA LEU A 193 -7.43 -0.39 -10.60
C LEU A 193 -6.27 0.44 -10.02
N LEU A 194 -5.57 -0.10 -9.02
CA LEU A 194 -4.38 0.52 -8.43
C LEU A 194 -3.13 0.37 -9.30
N SER A 195 -3.12 -0.56 -10.24
CA SER A 195 -1.95 -0.93 -11.02
C SER A 195 -1.74 0.03 -12.19
N PRO A 196 -0.63 0.80 -12.24
CA PRO A 196 -0.34 1.63 -13.39
C PRO A 196 -0.08 0.77 -14.64
N PRO A 197 -0.57 1.18 -15.82
CA PRO A 197 -0.41 0.41 -17.06
C PRO A 197 1.07 0.27 -17.44
N GLY A 198 1.43 -0.89 -18.02
CA GLY A 198 2.78 -1.16 -18.53
C GLY A 198 3.88 -1.31 -17.47
N ARG A 199 3.53 -1.39 -16.18
CA ARG A 199 4.47 -1.58 -15.07
C ARG A 199 4.32 -2.96 -14.46
N ARG A 200 5.44 -3.57 -14.05
CA ARG A 200 5.43 -4.76 -13.18
C ARG A 200 5.10 -4.32 -11.76
N ILE A 201 4.03 -4.86 -11.19
CA ILE A 201 3.53 -4.42 -9.89
C ILE A 201 4.10 -5.29 -8.78
N VAL A 202 4.66 -4.69 -7.75
CA VAL A 202 4.95 -5.37 -6.47
C VAL A 202 4.09 -4.72 -5.41
N VAL A 203 3.47 -5.51 -4.54
CA VAL A 203 2.64 -4.95 -3.46
C VAL A 203 3.27 -5.27 -2.13
N LYS A 204 3.73 -4.24 -1.42
CA LYS A 204 4.05 -4.35 0.01
C LYS A 204 2.75 -4.20 0.78
N LEU A 205 2.34 -5.28 1.41
CA LEU A 205 1.09 -5.37 2.14
C LEU A 205 1.24 -4.82 3.56
N ASP A 206 0.15 -4.42 4.20
CA ASP A 206 0.16 -4.11 5.62
C ASP A 206 0.56 -5.34 6.44
N SER A 207 1.21 -5.14 7.58
CA SER A 207 1.74 -6.27 8.37
C SER A 207 0.66 -7.28 8.77
N TRP A 208 -0.59 -6.83 8.97
CA TRP A 208 -1.70 -7.72 9.34
C TRP A 208 -2.29 -8.51 8.17
N HIS A 209 -1.99 -8.16 6.92
CA HIS A 209 -2.54 -8.88 5.75
C HIS A 209 -2.09 -10.33 5.71
N ILE A 210 -0.98 -10.70 6.37
CA ILE A 210 -0.55 -12.10 6.49
C ILE A 210 -1.60 -12.97 7.20
N LEU A 211 -2.42 -12.39 8.08
CA LEU A 211 -3.51 -13.12 8.74
C LEU A 211 -4.68 -13.44 7.78
N ALA A 212 -4.74 -12.75 6.64
CA ALA A 212 -5.69 -13.03 5.56
C ALA A 212 -5.05 -13.84 4.42
N PHE A 213 -3.90 -14.48 4.66
CA PHE A 213 -3.15 -15.20 3.63
C PHE A 213 -4.00 -16.21 2.83
N PRO A 214 -4.87 -17.05 3.44
CA PRO A 214 -5.68 -17.99 2.66
C PRO A 214 -6.54 -17.33 1.58
N LEU A 215 -7.18 -16.20 1.91
CA LEU A 215 -7.99 -15.45 0.95
C LEU A 215 -7.13 -14.76 -0.12
N LEU A 216 -5.97 -14.21 0.26
CA LEU A 216 -5.04 -13.58 -0.69
C LEU A 216 -4.42 -14.62 -1.63
N ARG A 217 -4.08 -15.82 -1.14
CA ARG A 217 -3.61 -16.96 -1.93
C ARG A 217 -4.68 -17.43 -2.90
N ALA A 218 -5.94 -17.54 -2.47
CA ALA A 218 -7.06 -17.90 -3.34
C ALA A 218 -7.31 -16.84 -4.43
N ALA A 219 -7.17 -15.55 -4.10
CA ALA A 219 -7.35 -14.46 -5.06
C ALA A 219 -6.22 -14.35 -6.08
N PHE A 220 -5.01 -14.77 -5.72
CA PHE A 220 -3.80 -14.66 -6.52
C PHE A 220 -3.00 -15.96 -6.42
N PRO A 221 -3.41 -17.08 -7.03
CA PRO A 221 -2.89 -18.43 -6.77
C PRO A 221 -1.47 -18.70 -7.27
N ASP A 222 -0.96 -17.90 -8.21
CA ASP A 222 0.38 -18.08 -8.77
C ASP A 222 1.40 -17.04 -8.30
N VAL A 223 0.95 -15.95 -7.68
CA VAL A 223 1.82 -14.85 -7.25
C VAL A 223 2.86 -15.34 -6.22
N PRO A 224 4.16 -15.11 -6.46
CA PRO A 224 5.20 -15.39 -5.49
C PRO A 224 5.19 -14.33 -4.37
N TRP A 225 5.65 -14.71 -3.19
CA TRP A 225 5.64 -13.80 -2.05
C TRP A 225 6.86 -13.98 -1.16
N VAL A 226 7.12 -12.97 -0.34
CA VAL A 226 8.14 -13.03 0.71
C VAL A 226 7.55 -12.61 2.05
N TYR A 227 8.08 -13.16 3.14
CA TYR A 227 7.81 -12.70 4.50
C TYR A 227 9.10 -12.19 5.14
N LEU A 228 9.14 -10.90 5.42
CA LEU A 228 10.27 -10.25 6.07
C LEU A 228 10.12 -10.21 7.58
N PHE A 229 11.14 -10.66 8.29
CA PHE A 229 11.18 -10.69 9.74
C PHE A 229 12.53 -10.22 10.30
N ARG A 230 12.54 -9.77 11.55
CA ARG A 230 13.68 -9.22 12.30
C ARG A 230 13.65 -9.79 13.71
N ASP A 231 14.76 -9.68 14.43
CA ASP A 231 14.83 -9.96 15.86
C ASP A 231 13.60 -9.38 16.61
N PRO A 232 12.84 -10.19 17.36
CA PRO A 232 11.63 -9.74 18.02
C PRO A 232 11.85 -8.62 19.05
N ALA A 233 12.98 -8.64 19.77
CA ALA A 233 13.28 -7.62 20.78
C ALA A 233 13.47 -6.25 20.11
N ASP A 234 14.19 -6.20 18.99
CA ASP A 234 14.36 -4.97 18.19
C ASP A 234 13.02 -4.39 17.72
N VAL A 235 12.10 -5.26 17.28
CA VAL A 235 10.77 -4.87 16.80
C VAL A 235 9.90 -4.39 17.95
N ILE A 236 9.93 -5.06 19.10
CA ILE A 236 9.20 -4.66 20.32
C ILE A 236 9.69 -3.30 20.82
N VAL A 237 11.01 -3.07 20.88
CA VAL A 237 11.58 -1.74 21.23
C VAL A 237 11.07 -0.69 20.24
N SER A 238 11.03 -0.99 18.94
CA SER A 238 10.49 -0.07 17.95
C SER A 238 9.02 0.26 18.18
N HIS A 239 8.20 -0.70 18.62
CA HIS A 239 6.79 -0.49 18.97
C HIS A 239 6.62 0.29 20.27
N ARG A 240 7.49 0.06 21.26
CA ARG A 240 7.50 0.84 22.50
C ARG A 240 7.81 2.31 22.25
N ARG A 241 8.80 2.60 21.39
CA ARG A 241 9.14 3.98 20.99
C ARG A 241 8.02 4.64 20.18
N ARG A 242 7.45 3.90 19.23
CA ARG A 242 6.36 4.39 18.37
C ARG A 242 5.40 3.24 18.01
N PRO A 243 4.26 3.14 18.71
CA PRO A 243 3.26 2.12 18.44
C PRO A 243 2.89 2.07 16.96
N GLY A 244 2.84 0.85 16.41
CA GLY A 244 2.32 0.63 15.06
C GLY A 244 0.81 0.46 15.16
N MET A 245 0.07 0.75 14.09
CA MET A 245 -1.40 0.64 14.08
C MET A 245 -1.87 -0.75 14.53
N GLN A 246 -1.15 -1.81 14.14
CA GLN A 246 -1.45 -3.19 14.54
C GLN A 246 -1.29 -3.47 16.04
N THR A 247 -0.55 -2.61 16.74
CA THR A 247 -0.34 -2.70 18.19
C THR A 247 -1.20 -1.69 18.95
N VAL A 248 -2.15 -1.02 18.30
CA VAL A 248 -3.11 -0.13 18.95
C VAL A 248 -4.45 -0.86 18.98
N PRO A 249 -5.13 -0.94 20.14
CA PRO A 249 -6.46 -1.54 20.23
C PRO A 249 -7.40 -0.92 19.20
N ASP A 250 -8.29 -1.75 18.66
CA ASP A 250 -9.35 -1.38 17.74
C ASP A 250 -8.97 -0.93 16.31
N LEU A 251 -7.71 -0.62 16.02
CA LEU A 251 -7.31 -0.21 14.65
C LEU A 251 -7.18 -1.37 13.66
N MET A 252 -6.92 -2.59 14.17
CA MET A 252 -6.95 -3.80 13.35
C MET A 252 -8.40 -4.23 13.04
N PRO A 253 -8.64 -4.79 11.84
CA PRO A 253 -9.96 -5.37 11.51
C PRO A 253 -10.32 -6.46 12.53
N PRO A 254 -11.55 -6.48 13.08
CA PRO A 254 -11.95 -7.47 14.08
C PRO A 254 -11.66 -8.92 13.67
N ALA A 255 -11.89 -9.25 12.39
CA ALA A 255 -11.62 -10.58 11.82
C ALA A 255 -10.12 -10.98 11.81
N LEU A 256 -9.20 -10.03 11.97
CA LEU A 256 -7.75 -10.25 11.95
C LEU A 256 -7.10 -9.97 13.32
N ARG A 257 -7.88 -9.69 14.37
CA ARG A 257 -7.29 -9.44 15.70
C ARG A 257 -6.80 -10.76 16.31
N PRO A 258 -5.64 -10.77 17.01
CA PRO A 258 -5.26 -11.89 17.85
C PRO A 258 -6.34 -12.21 18.89
N ALA A 259 -6.38 -13.45 19.38
CA ALA A 259 -7.33 -13.89 20.39
C ALA A 259 -7.25 -13.05 21.68
N GLU A 260 -8.41 -12.83 22.31
CA GLU A 260 -8.53 -12.15 23.62
C GLU A 260 -8.03 -13.05 24.77
N PRO A 261 -7.55 -12.48 25.89
CA PRO A 261 -7.46 -11.04 26.19
C PRO A 261 -6.26 -10.35 25.52
N ILE A 262 -6.48 -9.19 24.91
CA ILE A 262 -5.41 -8.32 24.39
C ILE A 262 -4.61 -7.74 25.58
N PRO A 263 -3.28 -7.95 25.65
CA PRO A 263 -2.48 -7.39 26.74
C PRO A 263 -2.51 -5.86 26.77
N ILE A 264 -2.55 -5.28 27.97
CA ILE A 264 -2.50 -3.81 28.17
C ILE A 264 -1.08 -3.27 27.90
N ALA A 265 -0.06 -3.95 28.41
CA ALA A 265 1.33 -3.57 28.24
C ALA A 265 1.77 -3.69 26.77
N ILE A 266 2.40 -2.64 26.23
CA ILE A 266 2.74 -2.55 24.81
C ILE A 266 3.69 -3.67 24.37
N GLU A 267 4.62 -4.09 25.21
CA GLU A 267 5.59 -5.15 24.93
C GLU A 267 4.88 -6.48 24.76
N ALA A 268 4.03 -6.84 25.73
CA ALA A 268 3.25 -8.08 25.69
C ALA A 268 2.27 -8.09 24.51
N ARG A 269 1.63 -6.95 24.22
CA ARG A 269 0.71 -6.82 23.09
C ARG A 269 1.43 -6.92 21.76
N ALA A 270 2.57 -6.25 21.60
CA ALA A 270 3.40 -6.35 20.42
C ALA A 270 3.85 -7.81 20.21
N ALA A 271 4.34 -8.49 21.24
CA ALA A 271 4.72 -9.89 21.16
C ALA A 271 3.55 -10.80 20.71
N ALA A 272 2.35 -10.62 21.24
CA ALA A 272 1.17 -11.41 20.85
C ALA A 272 0.79 -11.18 19.37
N VAL A 273 0.79 -9.93 18.90
CA VAL A 273 0.52 -9.60 17.49
C VAL A 273 1.59 -10.19 16.57
N LEU A 274 2.86 -10.04 16.92
CA LEU A 274 3.98 -10.57 16.13
C LEU A 274 3.99 -12.10 16.09
N ALA A 275 3.64 -12.75 17.20
CA ALA A 275 3.49 -14.22 17.26
C ALA A 275 2.41 -14.69 16.27
N ALA A 276 1.23 -14.06 16.27
CA ALA A 276 0.17 -14.38 15.33
C ALA A 276 0.61 -14.20 13.87
N PHE A 277 1.37 -13.14 13.58
CA PHE A 277 1.92 -12.92 12.23
C PHE A 277 2.93 -14.00 11.84
N HIS A 278 3.80 -14.42 12.77
CA HIS A 278 4.77 -15.49 12.50
C HIS A 278 4.07 -16.84 12.31
N ASP A 279 3.08 -17.18 13.13
CA ASP A 279 2.33 -18.42 12.99
C ASP A 279 1.63 -18.50 11.63
N ALA A 280 0.98 -17.42 11.21
CA ALA A 280 0.38 -17.33 9.87
C ALA A 280 1.43 -17.43 8.75
N ALA A 281 2.58 -16.79 8.89
CA ALA A 281 3.66 -16.87 7.91
C ALA A 281 4.27 -18.28 7.81
N VAL A 282 4.47 -18.95 8.95
CA VAL A 282 4.99 -20.33 8.99
C VAL A 282 4.01 -21.30 8.35
N ALA A 283 2.71 -21.16 8.62
CA ALA A 283 1.67 -21.95 7.95
C ALA A 283 1.68 -21.69 6.44
N ALA A 284 1.69 -20.43 6.02
CA ALA A 284 1.72 -20.03 4.62
C ALA A 284 2.96 -20.56 3.87
N LEU A 285 4.13 -20.54 4.51
CA LEU A 285 5.38 -21.05 3.90
C LEU A 285 5.29 -22.54 3.55
N ALA A 286 4.50 -23.32 4.30
CA ALA A 286 4.28 -24.73 4.01
C ALA A 286 3.43 -24.96 2.74
N GLU A 287 2.66 -23.96 2.29
CA GLU A 287 1.86 -24.00 1.05
C GLU A 287 2.69 -23.67 -0.20
N GLY A 288 3.93 -23.21 -0.05
CA GLY A 288 4.86 -22.92 -1.14
C GLY A 288 4.75 -21.50 -1.73
N ARG A 289 5.59 -21.23 -2.75
CA ARG A 289 5.77 -19.92 -3.43
C ARG A 289 6.22 -18.74 -2.53
N GLY A 290 6.45 -19.00 -1.25
CA GLY A 290 6.94 -18.04 -0.26
C GLY A 290 8.44 -18.15 -0.01
N LEU A 291 9.10 -17.02 0.29
CA LEU A 291 10.43 -17.00 0.89
C LEU A 291 10.41 -16.28 2.24
N ALA A 292 11.01 -16.90 3.25
CA ALA A 292 11.33 -16.24 4.51
C ALA A 292 12.64 -15.46 4.35
N ILE A 293 12.61 -14.15 4.63
CA ILE A 293 13.77 -13.27 4.54
C ILE A 293 14.03 -12.67 5.93
N ALA A 294 15.21 -12.92 6.49
CA ALA A 294 15.65 -12.26 7.71
C ALA A 294 16.17 -10.85 7.39
N TYR A 295 15.92 -9.89 8.27
CA TYR A 295 16.38 -8.51 8.14
C TYR A 295 17.90 -8.41 8.00
N THR A 296 18.64 -9.30 8.64
CA THR A 296 20.11 -9.39 8.56
C THR A 296 20.62 -9.76 7.17
N ALA A 297 19.77 -10.26 6.28
CA ALA A 297 20.11 -10.52 4.88
C ALA A 297 19.89 -9.29 3.98
N LEU A 298 19.33 -8.19 4.51
CA LEU A 298 19.19 -6.93 3.77
C LEU A 298 20.48 -6.09 3.86
N PRO A 299 20.82 -5.33 2.80
CA PRO A 299 20.05 -5.13 1.57
C PRO A 299 20.25 -6.23 0.50
N ASP A 300 21.28 -7.06 0.62
CA ASP A 300 21.76 -7.96 -0.45
C ASP A 300 20.69 -8.95 -0.96
N ALA A 301 19.83 -9.44 -0.06
CA ALA A 301 18.76 -10.36 -0.43
C ALA A 301 17.77 -9.78 -1.45
N VAL A 302 17.64 -8.45 -1.57
CA VAL A 302 16.74 -7.85 -2.57
C VAL A 302 17.18 -8.22 -3.99
N ALA A 303 18.45 -8.01 -4.32
CA ALA A 303 18.98 -8.31 -5.65
C ALA A 303 19.25 -9.81 -5.86
N ALA A 304 19.66 -10.52 -4.79
CA ALA A 304 20.09 -11.91 -4.88
C ALA A 304 18.93 -12.93 -4.81
N ARG A 305 17.84 -12.61 -4.10
CA ARG A 305 16.76 -13.57 -3.81
C ARG A 305 15.39 -13.03 -4.20
N ILE A 306 15.03 -11.82 -3.76
CA ILE A 306 13.66 -11.30 -3.89
C ILE A 306 13.32 -10.95 -5.34
N ALA A 307 14.17 -10.16 -6.01
CA ALA A 307 13.92 -9.75 -7.39
C ALA A 307 13.84 -10.96 -8.36
N PRO A 308 14.77 -11.94 -8.33
CA PRO A 308 14.64 -13.16 -9.12
C PRO A 308 13.38 -13.96 -8.79
N HIS A 309 13.02 -14.09 -7.50
CA HIS A 309 11.79 -14.79 -7.06
C HIS A 309 10.51 -14.14 -7.60
N PHE A 310 10.52 -12.81 -7.78
CA PHE A 310 9.43 -12.05 -8.40
C PHE A 310 9.50 -12.01 -9.93
N GLY A 311 10.45 -12.73 -10.54
CA GLY A 311 10.66 -12.73 -11.99
C GLY A 311 11.05 -11.35 -12.52
N LEU A 312 11.83 -10.58 -11.75
CA LEU A 312 12.42 -9.31 -12.15
C LEU A 312 13.85 -9.58 -12.63
N ALA A 313 14.07 -9.42 -13.94
CA ALA A 313 15.39 -9.52 -14.53
C ALA A 313 16.15 -8.21 -14.28
N LEU A 314 17.20 -8.27 -13.47
CA LEU A 314 18.03 -7.11 -13.12
C LEU A 314 19.27 -7.05 -13.99
N ASN A 315 19.45 -5.95 -14.73
CA ASN A 315 20.71 -5.61 -15.38
C ASN A 315 21.68 -4.92 -14.38
N ASP A 316 22.90 -4.62 -14.82
CA ASP A 316 23.92 -3.99 -13.97
C ASP A 316 23.52 -2.59 -13.48
N GLY A 317 22.82 -1.82 -14.32
CA GLY A 317 22.26 -0.52 -13.96
C GLY A 317 21.19 -0.63 -12.87
N ASP A 318 20.31 -1.64 -12.97
CA ASP A 318 19.30 -1.91 -11.95
C ASP A 318 19.98 -2.29 -10.62
N ARG A 319 20.99 -3.17 -10.66
CA ARG A 319 21.76 -3.55 -9.46
C ARG A 319 22.44 -2.35 -8.82
N ALA A 320 23.00 -1.43 -9.61
CA ALA A 320 23.58 -0.19 -9.12
C ALA A 320 22.52 0.72 -8.47
N ALA A 321 21.33 0.84 -9.08
CA ALA A 321 20.22 1.61 -8.53
C ALA A 321 19.72 1.04 -7.19
N LEU A 322 19.61 -0.29 -7.08
CA LEU A 322 19.29 -0.98 -5.83
C LEU A 322 20.32 -0.64 -4.73
N ALA A 323 21.61 -0.78 -5.05
CA ALA A 323 22.69 -0.51 -4.10
C ALA A 323 22.77 0.96 -3.67
N ALA A 324 22.47 1.90 -4.58
CA ALA A 324 22.41 3.33 -4.25
C ALA A 324 21.25 3.65 -3.29
N THR A 325 20.07 3.07 -3.54
CA THR A 325 18.89 3.23 -2.68
C THR A 325 19.13 2.66 -1.28
N ALA A 326 19.83 1.52 -1.19
CA ALA A 326 20.13 0.87 0.08
C ALA A 326 21.00 1.70 1.05
N ARG A 327 21.70 2.73 0.56
CA ARG A 327 22.52 3.62 1.39
C ARG A 327 21.71 4.73 2.07
N ARG A 328 20.43 4.89 1.73
CA ARG A 328 19.55 5.95 2.24
C ARG A 328 18.59 5.41 3.30
N ASP A 329 18.22 6.24 4.25
CA ASP A 329 17.21 5.88 5.25
C ASP A 329 15.83 5.74 4.57
N ALA A 330 15.17 4.62 4.83
CA ALA A 330 13.95 4.28 4.12
C ALA A 330 12.72 5.13 4.50
N LYS A 331 12.78 5.83 5.64
CA LYS A 331 11.72 6.75 6.10
C LYS A 331 12.10 8.20 5.83
N TYR A 332 13.39 8.49 5.72
CA TYR A 332 13.94 9.80 5.45
C TYR A 332 14.97 9.72 4.31
N PRO A 333 14.51 9.73 3.04
CA PRO A 333 15.38 9.51 1.87
C PRO A 333 16.59 10.44 1.78
N ASP A 334 16.52 11.63 2.41
CA ASP A 334 17.61 12.61 2.48
C ASP A 334 18.70 12.27 3.51
N ARG A 335 18.54 11.19 4.28
CA ARG A 335 19.48 10.75 5.32
C ARG A 335 20.18 9.47 4.89
N VAL A 336 21.41 9.29 5.38
CA VAL A 336 22.15 8.02 5.25
C VAL A 336 21.52 6.99 6.19
N PHE A 337 21.39 5.75 5.71
CA PHE A 337 20.94 4.64 6.54
C PHE A 337 21.93 4.38 7.68
N LEU A 338 21.42 4.25 8.90
CA LEU A 338 22.20 3.86 10.08
C LEU A 338 21.56 2.63 10.70
N ASP A 339 22.36 1.60 10.94
CA ASP A 339 21.90 0.41 11.66
C ASP A 339 21.56 0.77 13.11
N ASP A 340 20.27 0.62 13.46
CA ASP A 340 19.74 0.95 14.77
C ASP A 340 19.71 -0.23 15.74
N SER A 341 20.17 -1.41 15.31
CA SER A 341 20.16 -2.65 16.11
C SER A 341 20.97 -2.50 17.39
N GLY A 342 22.12 -1.82 17.35
CA GLY A 342 22.95 -1.57 18.54
C GLY A 342 22.23 -0.77 19.63
N GLY A 343 21.54 0.31 19.25
CA GLY A 343 20.79 1.14 20.20
C GLY A 343 19.54 0.44 20.73
N LYS A 344 18.86 -0.36 19.91
CA LYS A 344 17.69 -1.13 20.35
C LYS A 344 18.06 -2.25 21.34
N ARG A 345 19.18 -2.94 21.12
CA ARG A 345 19.70 -3.94 22.07
C ARG A 345 19.99 -3.33 23.44
N ALA A 346 20.52 -2.12 23.51
CA ALA A 346 20.76 -1.41 24.78
C ALA A 346 19.46 -1.09 25.53
N GLU A 347 18.35 -0.90 24.82
CA GLU A 347 17.02 -0.61 25.37
C GLU A 347 16.18 -1.86 25.70
N SER A 348 16.65 -3.05 25.36
CA SER A 348 15.92 -4.31 25.59
C SER A 348 16.01 -4.75 27.04
N ASP A 349 15.26 -4.10 27.93
CA ASP A 349 15.13 -4.44 29.35
C ASP A 349 14.42 -5.79 29.60
N ALA A 350 14.18 -6.12 30.88
CA ALA A 350 13.56 -7.39 31.26
C ALA A 350 12.16 -7.61 30.66
N ALA A 351 11.35 -6.56 30.52
CA ALA A 351 10.00 -6.66 29.96
C ALA A 351 10.05 -6.94 28.46
N VAL A 352 10.94 -6.26 27.72
CA VAL A 352 11.16 -6.52 26.30
C VAL A 352 11.67 -7.94 26.08
N ARG A 353 12.67 -8.39 26.85
CA ARG A 353 13.22 -9.75 26.74
C ARG A 353 12.17 -10.81 27.05
N ALA A 354 11.39 -10.62 28.11
CA ALA A 354 10.32 -11.56 28.46
C ALA A 354 9.23 -11.62 27.39
N ALA A 355 8.91 -10.49 26.75
CA ALA A 355 7.96 -10.44 25.64
C ALA A 355 8.52 -11.11 24.37
N ALA A 356 9.78 -10.87 24.03
CA ALA A 356 10.47 -11.49 22.89
C ALA A 356 10.57 -13.02 23.05
N GLU A 357 10.83 -13.51 24.26
CA GLU A 357 10.89 -14.94 24.55
C GLU A 357 9.57 -15.67 24.24
N ARG A 358 8.42 -15.00 24.42
CA ARG A 358 7.10 -15.58 24.14
C ARG A 358 6.87 -15.93 22.67
N LEU A 359 7.59 -15.31 21.74
CA LEU A 359 7.54 -15.64 20.31
C LEU A 359 8.83 -16.26 19.76
N ALA A 360 9.77 -16.62 20.63
CA ALA A 360 11.05 -17.19 20.22
C ALA A 360 10.88 -18.49 19.43
N GLY A 361 9.92 -19.34 19.81
CA GLY A 361 9.62 -20.58 19.11
C GLY A 361 9.17 -20.35 17.66
N GLN A 362 8.21 -19.44 17.45
CA GLN A 362 7.78 -19.07 16.11
C GLN A 362 8.92 -18.43 15.29
N HIS A 363 9.71 -17.57 15.92
CA HIS A 363 10.83 -16.91 15.27
C HIS A 363 11.92 -17.91 14.84
N ALA A 364 12.24 -18.89 15.69
CA ALA A 364 13.20 -19.95 15.37
C ALA A 364 12.74 -20.80 14.17
N ARG A 365 11.42 -21.06 14.04
CA ARG A 365 10.87 -21.75 12.86
C ARG A 365 11.10 -20.95 11.58
N LEU A 366 10.88 -19.63 11.60
CA LEU A 366 11.18 -18.77 10.44
C LEU A 366 12.67 -18.74 10.11
N LEU A 367 13.56 -18.68 11.11
CA LEU A 367 15.01 -18.76 10.89
C LEU A 367 15.41 -20.08 10.22
N ALA A 368 14.84 -21.20 10.66
CA ALA A 368 15.08 -22.51 10.06
C ALA A 368 14.63 -22.58 8.60
N THR A 369 13.50 -21.94 8.25
CA THR A 369 13.01 -21.85 6.86
C THR A 369 13.80 -20.84 6.01
N ALA A 370 14.35 -19.78 6.62
CA ALA A 370 15.06 -18.71 5.92
C ALA A 370 16.50 -19.07 5.55
N ALA A 371 17.07 -20.11 6.18
CA ALA A 371 18.40 -20.62 5.88
C ALA A 371 18.54 -20.93 4.38
N PRO A 372 19.68 -20.60 3.75
CA PRO A 372 19.88 -20.92 2.34
C PRO A 372 19.71 -22.43 2.14
N ALA A 373 18.99 -22.82 1.08
CA ALA A 373 19.02 -24.20 0.62
C ALA A 373 20.50 -24.59 0.51
N ARG A 374 20.94 -25.57 1.30
CA ARG A 374 22.29 -26.12 1.13
C ARG A 374 22.35 -26.61 -0.31
N GLY A 375 23.26 -26.01 -1.08
CA GLY A 375 23.48 -26.35 -2.49
C GLY A 375 23.82 -27.82 -2.68
#